data_AF-A0A6D0IJ90-F1
#
_entry.id   AF-A0A6D0IJ90-F1
#
_cell.length_a   1.000
_cell.length_b   1.000
_cell.length_c   1.000
_cell.angle_alpha   90.00
_cell.angle_beta   90.00
_cell.angle_gamma   90.00
#
_symmetry.space_group_name_H-M   'P 1'
#
loop_
_entity.id
_entity.type
_entity.pdbx_description
1 polymer ?
#
loop_
_entity_poly.entity_id
_entity_poly.type
_entity_poly.pdbx_seq_one_letter_code
_entity_poly.pdbx_strand_id
1 'polypeptide(L)'
;PNRANVSIAVPGFQNRFQTLHLDAYCNECGNCAQFCPWNGKPYKDKITVFSLAQDFDNSSNPGFLVEDCRVRVRLNNQSWVLNIDSDGQFNNVPPELNDMCRIISHVHQHHHYLLGRVEV
;
A
#
# COMPACT_ATOMS: atom_id res chain seq x y z
N PRO A 1 4.17 18.63 10.68
CA PRO A 1 4.63 17.49 9.84
C PRO A 1 3.44 16.71 9.29
N ASN A 2 3.50 16.35 8.00
CA ASN A 2 2.45 15.54 7.39
C ASN A 2 2.50 14.10 7.92
N ARG A 3 1.34 13.52 8.25
CA ARG A 3 1.22 12.17 8.82
C ARG A 3 0.70 11.20 7.75
N ALA A 4 1.60 10.81 6.87
CA ALA A 4 1.32 9.94 5.72
C ALA A 4 1.53 8.44 5.99
N ASN A 5 1.67 8.01 7.25
CA ASN A 5 1.91 6.60 7.58
C ASN A 5 0.85 6.11 8.57
N VAL A 6 0.29 4.94 8.31
CA VAL A 6 -0.68 4.28 9.18
C VAL A 6 -0.20 2.88 9.53
N SER A 7 -0.42 2.47 10.77
CA SER A 7 -0.10 1.12 11.23
C SER A 7 -1.39 0.33 11.38
N ILE A 8 -1.51 -0.79 10.67
CA ILE A 8 -2.70 -1.65 10.67
C ILE A 8 -2.33 -3.06 11.15
N ALA A 9 -3.24 -3.70 11.89
CA ALA A 9 -3.01 -5.02 12.44
C ALA A 9 -3.42 -6.11 11.44
N VAL A 10 -2.48 -6.62 10.65
CA VAL A 10 -2.77 -7.65 9.63
C VAL A 10 -2.45 -9.04 10.19
N PRO A 11 -3.44 -9.94 10.29
CA PRO A 11 -3.21 -11.32 10.72
C PRO A 11 -2.26 -12.08 9.78
N GLY A 12 -1.52 -13.06 10.31
CA GLY A 12 -0.68 -13.95 9.50
C GLY A 12 0.78 -13.53 9.33
N PHE A 13 1.17 -12.37 9.88
CA PHE A 13 2.56 -11.90 9.90
C PHE A 13 3.21 -12.10 11.27
N GLN A 14 4.54 -12.34 11.30
CA GLN A 14 5.30 -12.38 12.55
C GLN A 14 5.22 -11.03 13.29
N ASN A 15 5.37 -9.93 12.55
CA ASN A 15 5.03 -8.61 13.07
C ASN A 15 3.53 -8.36 12.86
N ARG A 16 2.81 -8.24 13.97
CA ARG A 16 1.35 -8.06 13.95
C ARG A 16 0.91 -6.78 13.26
N PHE A 17 1.77 -5.76 13.20
CA PHE A 17 1.47 -4.47 12.62
C PHE A 17 2.25 -4.23 11.33
N GLN A 18 1.53 -3.93 10.27
CA GLN A 18 2.08 -3.50 9.00
C GLN A 18 1.94 -1.98 8.91
N THR A 19 3.06 -1.29 8.65
CA THR A 19 3.04 0.16 8.41
C THR A 19 2.87 0.40 6.92
N LEU A 20 1.80 1.09 6.55
CA LEU A 20 1.51 1.51 5.19
C LEU A 20 1.82 3.00 5.04
N HIS A 21 2.43 3.35 3.91
CA HIS A 21 2.59 4.73 3.47
C HIS A 21 1.40 5.11 2.59
N LEU A 22 0.81 6.28 2.82
CA LEU A 22 -0.32 6.80 2.05
C LEU A 22 0.18 7.92 1.15
N ASP A 23 0.27 7.64 -0.15
CA ASP A 23 0.94 8.54 -1.09
C ASP A 23 0.25 9.90 -1.22
N ALA A 24 -1.08 9.87 -1.35
CA ALA A 24 -1.91 11.07 -1.47
C ALA A 24 -1.81 12.05 -0.29
N TYR A 25 -1.34 11.57 0.87
CA TYR A 25 -1.10 12.39 2.05
C TYR A 25 0.38 12.63 2.29
N CYS A 26 1.27 12.32 1.36
CA CYS A 26 2.70 12.62 1.48
C CYS A 26 3.05 13.90 0.70
N ASN A 27 3.94 14.71 1.26
CA ASN A 27 4.46 15.90 0.57
C ASN A 27 6.00 15.88 0.46
N GLU A 28 6.58 14.69 0.60
CA GLU A 28 8.02 14.45 0.52
C GLU A 28 8.90 15.33 1.41
N CYS A 29 8.37 15.90 2.50
CA CYS A 29 9.11 16.80 3.39
C CYS A 29 10.28 16.15 4.16
N GLY A 30 10.54 14.86 3.99
CA GLY A 30 11.68 14.14 4.58
C GLY A 30 11.58 13.85 6.09
N ASN A 31 10.59 14.41 6.79
CA ASN A 31 10.43 14.25 8.24
C ASN A 31 10.33 12.79 8.68
N CYS A 32 9.65 11.93 7.90
CA CYS A 32 9.50 10.51 8.24
C CYS A 32 10.84 9.76 8.20
N ALA A 33 11.82 10.21 7.41
CA ALA A 33 13.17 9.66 7.39
C ALA A 33 14.03 10.27 8.51
N GLN A 34 14.02 11.61 8.64
CA GLN A 34 14.82 12.33 9.64
C GLN A 34 14.52 11.89 11.08
N PHE A 35 13.26 11.64 11.39
CA PHE A 35 12.81 11.23 12.72
C PHE A 35 12.58 9.73 12.83
N CYS A 36 13.06 8.92 11.87
CA CYS A 36 12.90 7.47 11.93
C CYS A 36 13.82 6.89 13.01
N PRO A 37 13.28 6.22 14.06
CA PRO A 37 14.11 5.62 15.10
C PRO A 37 14.96 4.45 14.59
N TRP A 38 14.61 3.89 13.42
CA TRP A 38 15.27 2.74 12.80
C TRP A 38 16.14 3.11 11.59
N ASN A 39 16.42 4.41 11.39
CA ASN A 39 17.21 4.92 10.26
C ASN A 39 16.70 4.48 8.87
N GLY A 40 15.38 4.26 8.74
CA GLY A 40 14.72 3.92 7.48
C GLY A 40 14.09 5.15 6.81
N LYS A 41 13.57 4.96 5.59
CA LYS A 41 12.81 5.95 4.82
C LYS A 41 11.40 5.43 4.61
N PRO A 42 10.47 5.61 5.57
CA PRO A 42 9.13 5.02 5.49
C PRO A 42 8.38 5.32 4.19
N TYR A 43 8.54 6.53 3.65
CA TYR A 43 7.94 6.97 2.39
C TYR A 43 8.48 6.28 1.11
N LYS A 44 9.54 5.48 1.22
CA LYS A 44 10.13 4.69 0.12
C LYS A 44 10.15 3.19 0.42
N ASP A 45 10.47 2.84 1.66
CA ASP A 45 10.76 1.46 2.05
C ASP A 45 9.51 0.67 2.45
N LYS A 46 8.39 1.36 2.74
CA LYS A 46 7.12 0.72 3.14
C LYS A 46 6.17 0.59 1.97
N ILE A 47 5.24 -0.35 2.11
CA ILE A 47 4.17 -0.58 1.14
C ILE A 47 3.36 0.70 1.01
N THR A 48 3.28 1.21 -0.21
CA THR A 48 2.57 2.44 -0.54
C THR A 48 1.15 2.11 -1.00
N VAL A 49 0.16 2.78 -0.41
CA VAL A 49 -1.21 2.82 -0.89
C VAL A 49 -1.34 4.05 -1.78
N PHE A 50 -1.65 3.81 -3.04
CA PHE A 50 -1.86 4.86 -4.03
C PHE A 50 -3.35 5.14 -4.18
N SER A 51 -3.70 6.41 -4.38
CA SER A 51 -5.07 6.85 -4.67
C SER A 51 -5.28 7.19 -6.15
N LEU A 52 -4.20 7.48 -6.88
CA LEU A 52 -4.22 7.87 -8.29
C LEU A 52 -3.32 6.98 -9.14
N ALA A 53 -3.77 6.66 -10.36
CA ALA A 53 -3.00 5.90 -11.34
C ALA A 53 -1.69 6.61 -11.72
N GLN A 54 -1.73 7.93 -11.88
CA GLN A 54 -0.56 8.73 -12.23
C GLN A 54 0.56 8.64 -11.17
N ASP A 55 0.20 8.68 -9.89
CA ASP A 55 1.17 8.56 -8.80
C ASP A 55 1.76 7.15 -8.72
N PHE A 56 0.91 6.12 -8.92
CA PHE A 56 1.39 4.76 -9.07
C PHE A 56 2.38 4.64 -10.23
N ASP A 57 2.09 5.24 -11.38
CA ASP A 57 2.93 5.16 -12.58
C ASP A 57 4.25 5.94 -12.45
N ASN A 58 4.25 7.06 -11.74
CA ASN A 58 5.43 7.90 -11.54
C ASN A 58 6.31 7.46 -10.34
N SER A 59 5.81 6.57 -9.49
CA SER A 59 6.55 6.04 -8.35
C SER A 59 7.27 4.73 -8.67
N SER A 60 8.37 4.46 -7.98
CA SER A 60 9.05 3.14 -7.98
C SER A 60 8.79 2.35 -6.70
N ASN A 61 8.03 2.90 -5.76
CA ASN A 61 7.79 2.27 -4.47
C ASN A 61 7.02 0.94 -4.62
N PRO A 62 7.30 -0.05 -3.76
CA PRO A 62 6.42 -1.19 -3.62
C PRO A 62 5.08 -0.72 -3.06
N GLY A 63 3.98 -1.27 -3.57
CA GLY A 63 2.67 -0.75 -3.22
C GLY A 63 1.55 -1.28 -4.09
N PHE A 64 0.36 -0.71 -3.89
CA PHE A 64 -0.80 -1.09 -4.66
C PHE A 64 -1.77 0.08 -4.83
N LEU A 65 -2.55 -0.01 -5.91
CA LEU A 65 -3.66 0.88 -6.24
C LEU A 65 -4.89 -0.01 -6.46
N VAL A 66 -6.00 0.32 -5.80
CA VAL A 66 -7.29 -0.37 -5.97
C VAL A 66 -8.21 0.51 -6.80
N GLU A 67 -8.71 -0.02 -7.91
CA GLU A 67 -9.64 0.63 -8.83
C GLU A 67 -10.81 -0.31 -9.09
N ASP A 68 -11.91 -0.09 -8.38
CA ASP A 68 -13.09 -0.95 -8.41
C ASP A 68 -12.73 -2.41 -8.09
N CYS A 69 -12.90 -3.33 -9.05
CA CYS A 69 -12.55 -4.75 -8.91
C CYS A 69 -11.12 -5.08 -9.37
N ARG A 70 -10.31 -4.08 -9.73
CA ARG A 70 -8.94 -4.27 -10.21
C ARG A 70 -7.94 -3.74 -9.19
N VAL A 71 -6.85 -4.46 -9.02
CA VAL A 71 -5.75 -4.07 -8.15
C VAL A 71 -4.46 -4.09 -8.95
N ARG A 72 -3.82 -2.93 -9.07
CA ARG A 72 -2.48 -2.79 -9.61
C ARG A 72 -1.49 -2.93 -8.46
N VAL A 73 -0.56 -3.86 -8.56
CA VAL A 73 0.41 -4.16 -7.51
C VAL A 73 1.81 -3.98 -8.05
N ARG A 74 2.70 -3.35 -7.27
CA ARG A 74 4.13 -3.26 -7.54
C ARG A 74 4.94 -3.84 -6.39
N LEU A 75 5.90 -4.70 -6.72
CA LEU A 75 6.81 -5.36 -5.78
C LEU A 75 8.08 -5.76 -6.56
N ASN A 76 9.26 -5.58 -5.96
CA ASN A 76 10.55 -5.95 -6.58
C ASN A 76 10.73 -5.44 -8.03
N ASN A 77 10.30 -4.20 -8.30
CA ASN A 77 10.32 -3.54 -9.62
C ASN A 77 9.49 -4.23 -10.72
N GLN A 78 8.64 -5.19 -10.35
CA GLN A 78 7.66 -5.81 -11.24
C GLN A 78 6.27 -5.28 -10.91
N SER A 79 5.38 -5.27 -11.91
CA SER A 79 3.99 -4.80 -11.76
C SER A 79 3.02 -5.86 -12.25
N TRP A 80 1.94 -6.06 -11.50
CA TRP A 80 0.89 -7.01 -11.80
C TRP A 80 -0.47 -6.33 -11.75
N VAL A 81 -1.43 -6.90 -12.47
CA VAL A 81 -2.83 -6.54 -12.39
C VAL A 81 -3.59 -7.78 -11.93
N LEU A 82 -4.24 -7.67 -10.79
CA LEU A 82 -5.05 -8.72 -10.19
C LEU A 82 -6.51 -8.25 -10.14
N ASN A 83 -7.44 -9.20 -10.06
CA ASN A 83 -8.84 -8.89 -9.75
C ASN A 83 -9.12 -9.23 -8.30
N ILE A 84 -9.85 -8.35 -7.63
CA ILE A 84 -10.34 -8.53 -6.26
C ILE A 84 -11.86 -8.57 -6.30
N ASP A 85 -12.47 -9.47 -5.52
CA ASP A 85 -13.93 -9.51 -5.37
C ASP A 85 -14.42 -8.62 -4.22
N SER A 86 -15.75 -8.56 -4.03
CA SER A 86 -16.38 -7.77 -2.97
C SER A 86 -15.99 -8.24 -1.57
N ASP A 87 -15.62 -9.52 -1.43
CA ASP A 87 -15.14 -10.11 -0.18
C ASP A 87 -13.62 -9.93 -0.03
N GLY A 88 -12.98 -9.10 -0.85
CA GLY A 88 -11.56 -8.81 -0.77
C GLY A 88 -10.65 -9.98 -1.16
N GLN A 89 -11.15 -11.02 -1.83
CA GLN A 89 -10.37 -12.20 -2.21
C GLN A 89 -9.79 -12.06 -3.62
N PHE A 90 -8.67 -12.73 -3.84
CA PHE A 90 -7.96 -12.77 -5.11
C PHE A 90 -7.96 -14.18 -5.69
N ASN A 91 -8.11 -14.29 -7.00
CA ASN A 91 -7.98 -15.55 -7.73
C ASN A 91 -6.59 -15.67 -8.36
N ASN A 92 -5.99 -16.86 -8.31
CA ASN A 92 -4.70 -17.18 -8.95
C ASN A 92 -3.55 -16.23 -8.53
N VAL A 93 -3.38 -16.01 -7.23
CA VAL A 93 -2.32 -15.15 -6.68
C VAL A 93 -0.92 -15.74 -6.97
N PRO A 94 -0.01 -14.98 -7.61
CA PRO A 94 1.39 -15.37 -7.72
C PRO A 94 2.01 -15.59 -6.33
N PRO A 95 2.84 -16.63 -6.11
CA PRO A 95 3.37 -16.95 -4.78
C PRO A 95 4.08 -15.78 -4.09
N GLU A 96 4.78 -14.95 -4.86
CA GLU A 96 5.48 -13.74 -4.40
C GLU A 96 4.56 -12.61 -3.92
N LEU A 97 3.30 -12.61 -4.34
CA LEU A 97 2.30 -11.61 -3.94
C LEU A 97 1.40 -12.06 -2.79
N ASN A 98 1.58 -13.26 -2.23
CA ASN A 98 0.73 -13.78 -1.17
C ASN A 98 0.57 -12.81 0.01
N ASP A 99 1.69 -12.28 0.50
CA ASP A 99 1.67 -11.35 1.63
C ASP A 99 1.09 -9.99 1.25
N MET A 100 1.39 -9.50 0.05
CA MET A 100 0.81 -8.26 -0.45
C MET A 100 -0.71 -8.38 -0.60
N CYS A 101 -1.20 -9.49 -1.17
CA CYS A 101 -2.62 -9.76 -1.33
C CYS A 101 -3.31 -9.87 0.04
N ARG A 102 -2.69 -10.51 1.04
CA ARG A 102 -3.23 -10.53 2.42
C ARG A 102 -3.42 -9.12 2.99
N ILE A 103 -2.43 -8.24 2.79
CA ILE A 103 -2.52 -6.84 3.22
C ILE A 103 -3.64 -6.12 2.47
N ILE A 104 -3.70 -6.28 1.15
CA ILE A 104 -4.73 -5.62 0.33
C ILE A 104 -6.13 -6.11 0.72
N SER A 105 -6.34 -7.42 0.87
CA SER A 105 -7.60 -8.01 1.34
C SER A 105 -8.04 -7.40 2.68
N HIS A 106 -7.10 -7.30 3.62
CA HIS A 106 -7.38 -6.74 4.94
C HIS A 106 -7.71 -5.24 4.87
N VAL A 107 -6.98 -4.46 4.07
CA VAL A 107 -7.27 -3.04 3.84
C VAL A 107 -8.64 -2.87 3.18
N HIS A 108 -8.94 -3.67 2.17
CA HIS A 108 -10.22 -3.63 1.46
C HIS A 108 -11.41 -3.90 2.40
N GLN A 109 -11.32 -4.93 3.26
CA GLN A 109 -12.40 -5.34 4.16
C GLN A 109 -12.57 -4.42 5.39
N HIS A 110 -11.47 -3.95 5.98
CA HIS A 110 -11.50 -3.30 7.31
C HIS A 110 -11.05 -1.85 7.30
N HIS A 111 -10.35 -1.41 6.26
CA HIS A 111 -9.76 -0.07 6.16
C HIS A 111 -10.04 0.60 4.80
N HIS A 112 -11.22 0.35 4.21
CA HIS A 112 -11.59 0.85 2.89
C HIS A 112 -11.44 2.38 2.74
N TYR A 113 -11.58 3.14 3.83
CA TYR A 113 -11.35 4.59 3.85
C TYR A 113 -9.93 5.01 3.43
N LEU A 114 -8.94 4.10 3.47
CA LEU A 114 -7.58 4.33 2.99
C LEU A 114 -7.45 4.26 1.45
N LEU A 115 -8.45 3.69 0.77
CA LEU A 115 -8.48 3.50 -0.69
C LEU A 115 -9.22 4.63 -1.43
N GLY A 116 -9.64 5.66 -0.70
CA GLY A 116 -10.41 6.77 -1.27
C GLY A 116 -9.66 7.49 -2.39
N ARG A 117 -10.39 7.85 -3.45
CA ARG A 117 -9.89 8.76 -4.49
C ARG A 117 -9.74 10.16 -3.91
N VAL A 118 -8.65 10.82 -4.25
CA VAL A 118 -8.44 12.24 -4.00
C VAL A 118 -8.69 13.01 -5.29
N GLU A 119 -9.16 14.25 -5.17
CA GLU A 119 -9.30 15.15 -6.32
C GLU A 119 -7.92 15.54 -6.86
N VAL A 120 -7.84 15.74 -8.17
CA VAL A 120 -6.62 16.17 -8.89
C VAL A 120 -6.56 17.70 -8.92
#